data_AF-A0A392Q0W2-F1
#
_entry.id   AF-A0A392Q0W2-F1
#
_cell.length_a   1.000
_cell.length_b   1.000
_cell.length_c   1.000
_cell.angle_alpha   90.00
_cell.angle_beta   90.00
_cell.angle_gamma   90.00
#
_symmetry.space_group_name_H-M   'P 1'
#
loop_
_entity.id
_entity.type
_entity.pdbx_description
1 polymer ?
#
loop_
_entity_poly.entity_id
_entity_poly.type
_entity_poly.pdbx_seq_one_letter_code
_entity_poly.pdbx_strand_id
1 'polypeptide(L)'
;EKGKSVTWTDEMDLCLTELLVKQVMLGNKLEKNFKTSAYIATLAVLNDRFDLNLTIENIKSRLRTWRKQYVLMKEMLSRWGFEWDEARKMVVATDSTWNEYIKLLPTAATTT
;
A
#
# COMPACT_ATOMS: atom_id res chain seq x y z
N GLU A 1 16.11 -12.17 14.30
CA GLU A 1 15.13 -13.05 13.62
C GLU A 1 14.50 -12.28 12.47
N LYS A 2 14.59 -12.77 11.22
CA LYS A 2 13.85 -12.19 10.11
C LYS A 2 12.37 -12.48 10.36
N GLY A 3 11.59 -11.45 10.69
CA GLY A 3 10.17 -11.59 10.99
C GLY A 3 9.46 -12.34 9.87
N LYS A 4 8.55 -13.26 10.25
CA LYS A 4 7.70 -13.98 9.29
C LYS A 4 7.08 -12.98 8.31
N SER A 5 7.21 -13.25 7.01
CA SER A 5 6.57 -12.45 5.98
C SER A 5 5.06 -12.56 6.17
N VAL A 6 4.41 -11.44 6.47
CA VAL A 6 2.95 -11.40 6.63
C VAL A 6 2.32 -11.33 5.25
N THR A 7 1.47 -12.30 4.94
CA THR A 7 0.61 -12.25 3.76
C THR A 7 -0.60 -11.39 4.12
N TRP A 8 -0.64 -10.16 3.62
CA TRP A 8 -1.75 -9.24 3.85
C TRP A 8 -2.91 -9.56 2.91
N THR A 9 -4.11 -9.76 3.46
CA THR A 9 -5.34 -9.89 2.68
C THR A 9 -6.02 -8.54 2.48
N ASP A 10 -7.00 -8.48 1.57
CA ASP A 10 -7.76 -7.26 1.31
C ASP A 10 -8.56 -6.82 2.54
N GLU A 11 -9.08 -7.77 3.34
CA GLU A 11 -9.79 -7.48 4.59
C GLU A 11 -8.86 -6.88 5.65
N MET A 12 -7.61 -7.37 5.74
CA MET A 12 -6.59 -6.81 6.64
C MET A 12 -6.22 -5.39 6.22
N ASP A 13 -6.05 -5.16 4.91
CA ASP A 13 -5.74 -3.85 4.36
C ASP A 13 -6.85 -2.84 4.57
N LEU A 14 -8.12 -3.25 4.38
CA LEU A 14 -9.28 -2.44 4.68
C LEU A 14 -9.30 -2.06 6.17
N CYS A 15 -9.17 -3.04 7.06
CA CYS A 15 -9.13 -2.79 8.50
C CYS A 15 -7.97 -1.87 8.90
N LEU A 16 -6.77 -2.10 8.37
CA LEU A 16 -5.60 -1.27 8.64
C LEU A 16 -5.85 0.17 8.16
N THR A 17 -6.42 0.36 6.97
CA THR A 17 -6.72 1.68 6.42
C THR A 17 -7.71 2.44 7.31
N GLU A 18 -8.81 1.81 7.70
CA GLU A 18 -9.81 2.41 8.60
C GLU A 18 -9.21 2.81 9.95
N LEU A 19 -8.39 1.95 10.54
CA LEU A 19 -7.71 2.23 11.81
C LEU A 19 -6.76 3.42 11.68
N LEU A 20 -5.98 3.47 10.61
CA LEU A 20 -5.06 4.59 10.38
C LEU A 20 -5.79 5.90 10.10
N VAL A 21 -6.91 5.88 9.36
CA VAL A 21 -7.77 7.05 9.17
C VAL A 21 -8.28 7.56 10.53
N LYS A 22 -8.75 6.68 11.41
CA LYS A 22 -9.13 7.05 12.78
C LYS A 22 -7.95 7.69 13.53
N GLN A 23 -6.74 7.14 13.41
CA GLN A 23 -5.55 7.72 14.04
C GLN A 23 -5.17 9.10 13.47
N VAL A 24 -5.42 9.37 12.18
CA VAL A 24 -5.28 10.70 11.60
C VAL A 24 -6.26 11.67 12.25
N MET A 25 -7.54 11.29 12.35
CA MET A 25 -8.59 12.12 12.96
C MET A 25 -8.31 12.44 14.44
N LEU A 26 -7.62 11.54 15.15
CA LEU A 26 -7.18 11.73 16.53
C LEU A 26 -5.88 12.56 16.67
N GLY A 27 -5.32 13.10 15.58
CA GLY A 27 -4.11 13.91 15.63
C GLY A 27 -2.83 13.11 15.90
N ASN A 28 -2.83 11.80 15.62
CA ASN A 28 -1.66 10.94 15.82
C ASN A 28 -0.81 10.77 14.55
N LYS A 29 -1.16 11.46 13.47
CA LYS A 29 -0.32 11.58 12.26
C LYS A 29 0.80 12.60 12.49
N LEU A 30 2.03 12.20 12.20
CA LEU A 30 3.21 13.06 12.09
C LEU A 30 3.45 13.38 10.61
N GLU A 31 4.40 14.26 10.27
CA GLU A 31 4.71 14.59 8.86
C GLU A 31 4.95 13.33 8.01
N LYS A 32 5.89 12.48 8.44
CA LYS A 32 6.32 11.29 7.68
C LYS A 32 5.78 9.96 8.20
N ASN A 33 5.28 9.92 9.43
CA ASN A 33 4.90 8.68 10.13
C ASN A 33 3.67 8.88 11.03
N PHE A 34 3.34 7.90 11.86
CA PHE A 34 2.40 8.01 12.98
C PHE A 34 3.15 7.99 14.31
N LYS A 35 2.52 8.52 15.38
CA LYS A 35 3.01 8.36 16.75
C LYS A 35 3.03 6.87 17.13
N THR A 36 3.91 6.50 18.06
CA THR A 36 3.99 5.12 18.57
C THR A 36 2.66 4.63 19.15
N SER A 37 1.92 5.50 19.84
CA SER A 37 0.58 5.20 20.36
C SER A 37 -0.42 4.78 19.28
N ALA A 38 -0.38 5.42 18.10
CA ALA A 38 -1.22 5.03 16.97
C ALA A 38 -0.87 3.64 16.43
N TYR A 39 0.42 3.31 16.35
CA TYR A 39 0.84 1.97 15.95
C TYR A 39 0.41 0.92 16.97
N ILE A 40 0.56 1.18 18.28
CA ILE A 40 0.13 0.25 19.33
C ILE A 40 -1.39 0.03 19.29
N ALA A 41 -2.18 1.11 19.17
CA ALA A 41 -3.64 1.01 19.11
C ALA A 41 -4.12 0.24 17.87
N THR A 42 -3.51 0.50 16.71
CA THR A 42 -3.80 -0.21 15.45
C THR A 42 -3.42 -1.67 15.54
N LEU A 43 -2.25 -1.96 16.14
CA LEU A 43 -1.73 -3.31 16.29
C LEU A 43 -2.63 -4.17 17.18
N ALA A 44 -3.09 -3.62 18.30
CA ALA A 44 -3.98 -4.32 19.23
C ALA A 44 -5.25 -4.82 18.53
N VAL A 45 -5.90 -3.94 17.75
CA VAL A 45 -7.13 -4.31 17.02
C VAL A 45 -6.86 -5.31 15.91
N LEU A 46 -5.77 -5.17 15.14
CA LEU A 46 -5.45 -6.11 14.06
C LEU A 46 -5.13 -7.50 14.59
N ASN A 47 -4.33 -7.61 15.65
CA ASN A 47 -3.96 -8.90 16.23
C ASN A 47 -5.17 -9.61 16.83
N ASP A 48 -6.04 -8.87 17.53
CA ASP A 48 -7.29 -9.40 18.09
C ASP A 48 -8.27 -9.85 16.99
N ARG A 49 -8.50 -9.00 15.99
CA ARG A 49 -9.51 -9.26 14.94
C ARG A 49 -9.14 -10.42 14.02
N PHE A 50 -7.86 -10.61 13.72
CA PHE A 50 -7.39 -11.58 12.73
C PHE A 50 -6.64 -12.77 13.34
N ASP A 51 -6.56 -12.86 14.67
CA ASP A 51 -5.79 -13.86 15.40
C ASP A 51 -4.32 -13.93 14.92
N LEU A 52 -3.67 -12.76 14.90
CA LEU A 52 -2.30 -12.59 14.42
C LEU A 52 -1.36 -12.15 15.53
N ASN A 53 -0.07 -12.35 15.29
CA ASN A 53 1.00 -11.80 16.14
C ASN A 53 1.88 -10.84 15.32
N LEU A 54 1.26 -9.79 14.80
CA LEU A 54 1.95 -8.73 14.08
C LEU A 54 2.81 -7.91 15.04
N THR A 55 3.79 -7.21 14.46
CA THR A 55 4.59 -6.19 15.13
C THR A 55 4.36 -4.82 14.50
N ILE A 56 4.78 -3.75 15.17
CA ILE A 56 4.79 -2.39 14.60
C ILE A 56 5.57 -2.35 13.27
N GLU A 57 6.64 -3.14 13.16
CA GLU A 57 7.43 -3.19 11.93
C GLU A 57 6.68 -3.86 10.77
N ASN A 58 5.78 -4.81 11.03
CA ASN A 58 4.90 -5.36 9.99
C ASN A 58 3.98 -4.27 9.43
N ILE A 59 3.36 -3.44 10.28
CA ILE A 59 2.52 -2.32 9.85
C ILE A 59 3.34 -1.31 9.05
N LYS A 60 4.51 -0.90 9.56
CA LYS A 60 5.41 0.02 8.83
C LYS A 60 5.83 -0.54 7.48
N SER A 61 6.11 -1.85 7.40
CA SER A 61 6.44 -2.52 6.15
C SER A 61 5.29 -2.46 5.15
N ARG A 62 4.05 -2.72 5.60
CA ARG A 62 2.87 -2.59 4.73
C ARG A 62 2.68 -1.17 4.22
N LEU A 63 2.87 -0.17 5.08
CA LEU A 63 2.82 1.24 4.68
C LEU A 63 3.89 1.61 3.63
N ARG A 64 5.10 1.04 3.73
CA ARG A 64 6.13 1.21 2.69
C ARG A 64 5.68 0.59 1.36
N THR A 65 5.02 -0.57 1.39
CA THR A 65 4.45 -1.19 0.18
C THR A 65 3.37 -0.31 -0.45
N TRP A 66 2.39 0.17 0.32
CA TRP A 66 1.35 1.08 -0.18
C TRP A 66 1.95 2.36 -0.75
N ARG A 67 2.97 2.94 -0.10
CA ARG A 67 3.66 4.13 -0.63
C ARG A 67 4.30 3.86 -1.99
N LYS A 68 4.95 2.71 -2.17
CA LYS A 68 5.54 2.33 -3.47
C LYS A 68 4.45 2.16 -4.54
N GLN A 69 3.36 1.45 -4.22
CA GLN A 69 2.23 1.28 -5.13
C GLN A 69 1.60 2.62 -5.52
N TYR A 70 1.39 3.52 -4.56
CA TYR A 70 0.87 4.86 -4.81
C TYR A 70 1.80 5.68 -5.71
N VAL A 71 3.11 5.62 -5.49
CA VAL A 71 4.09 6.32 -6.35
C VAL A 71 4.05 5.79 -7.78
N LEU A 72 4.02 4.47 -7.96
CA LEU A 72 3.90 3.85 -9.29
C LEU A 72 2.60 4.24 -9.98
N MET A 73 1.48 4.20 -9.27
CA MET A 73 0.18 4.65 -9.78
C MET A 73 0.23 6.11 -10.21
N LYS A 74 0.80 7.00 -9.39
CA LYS A 74 0.96 8.43 -9.71
C LYS A 74 1.86 8.65 -10.92
N GLU A 75 2.90 7.84 -11.09
CA GLU A 75 3.76 7.89 -12.26
C GLU A 75 3.00 7.46 -13.52
N MET A 76 2.25 6.35 -13.47
CA MET A 76 1.41 5.90 -14.59
C MET A 76 0.42 6.99 -14.99
N LEU A 77 -0.34 7.53 -14.03
CA LEU A 77 -1.33 8.59 -14.25
C LEU A 77 -0.71 9.93 -14.71
N SER A 78 0.60 10.09 -14.65
CA SER A 78 1.30 11.27 -15.21
C SER A 78 1.63 11.12 -16.70
N ARG A 79 1.49 9.92 -17.25
CA ARG A 79 1.78 9.59 -18.65
C ARG A 79 0.51 9.66 -19.49
N TRP A 80 0.67 10.03 -20.76
CA TRP A 80 -0.45 10.06 -21.71
C TRP A 80 -1.05 8.67 -21.90
N GLY A 81 -2.38 8.59 -21.95
CA GLY A 81 -3.13 7.36 -22.20
C GLY A 81 -3.42 6.49 -20.97
N PHE A 82 -2.92 6.86 -19.79
CA PHE A 82 -3.31 6.26 -18.52
C PHE A 82 -4.35 7.12 -17.81
N GLU A 83 -5.40 6.47 -17.30
CA GLU A 83 -6.50 7.13 -16.61
C GLU A 83 -6.87 6.36 -15.33
N TRP A 84 -7.54 7.05 -14.41
CA TRP A 84 -8.07 6.43 -13.20
C TRP A 84 -9.54 6.08 -13.41
N ASP A 85 -9.86 4.79 -13.33
CA ASP A 85 -11.25 4.32 -13.34
C ASP A 85 -11.81 4.37 -11.92
N GLU A 86 -12.67 5.35 -11.65
CA GLU A 86 -13.26 5.51 -10.32
C GLU A 86 -14.22 4.40 -9.91
N ALA A 87 -14.85 3.72 -10.86
CA ALA A 87 -15.78 2.63 -10.57
C ALA A 87 -15.00 1.36 -10.18
N ARG A 88 -13.90 1.08 -10.88
CA ARG A 88 -13.06 -0.10 -10.63
C ARG A 88 -11.94 0.16 -9.63
N LYS A 89 -11.69 1.42 -9.26
CA LYS A 89 -10.59 1.84 -8.36
C LYS A 89 -9.23 1.36 -8.86
N MET A 90 -8.97 1.51 -10.15
CA MET A 90 -7.72 1.07 -10.77
C MET A 90 -7.27 1.98 -11.91
N VAL A 91 -5.99 1.88 -12.26
CA VAL A 91 -5.45 2.52 -13.46
C VAL A 91 -5.87 1.72 -14.69
N VAL A 92 -6.42 2.41 -15.68
CA VAL A 92 -6.83 1.84 -16.97
C VAL A 92 -6.08 2.54 -18.10
N ALA A 93 -5.83 1.79 -19.18
CA ALA A 93 -5.20 2.28 -20.39
C ALA A 93 -5.48 1.28 -21.53
N THR A 94 -5.20 1.67 -22.77
CA THR A 94 -5.26 0.74 -23.91
C THR A 94 -4.14 -0.30 -23.82
N ASP A 95 -4.32 -1.46 -24.48
CA ASP A 95 -3.28 -2.49 -24.55
C ASP A 95 -1.97 -1.96 -25.14
N SER A 96 -2.04 -1.05 -26.12
CA SER A 96 -0.86 -0.40 -26.72
C SER A 96 -0.10 0.42 -25.66
N THR A 97 -0.82 1.23 -24.88
CA THR A 97 -0.24 2.04 -23.81
C THR A 97 0.41 1.17 -22.72
N TRP A 98 -0.23 0.07 -22.34
CA TRP A 98 0.36 -0.90 -21.39
C TRP A 98 1.64 -1.54 -21.95
N ASN A 99 1.63 -1.99 -23.20
CA ASN A 99 2.78 -2.62 -23.84
C ASN A 99 3.99 -1.67 -23.95
N GLU A 100 3.76 -0.39 -24.26
CA GLU A 100 4.82 0.62 -24.27
C GLU A 100 5.37 0.89 -22.88
N TYR A 101 4.50 1.00 -21.87
CA TYR A 101 4.93 1.23 -20.49
C TYR A 101 5.79 0.07 -19.96
N ILE A 102 5.39 -1.17 -20.22
CA ILE A 102 6.13 -2.36 -19.76
C ILE A 102 7.54 -2.41 -20.37
N LYS A 103 7.71 -2.02 -21.64
CA LYS A 103 9.04 -1.95 -22.29
C LYS A 103 9.99 -0.95 -21.62
N LEU A 104 9.45 0.08 -20.97
CA LEU A 104 10.22 1.11 -20.28
C LEU A 104 10.63 0.69 -18.85
N LEU A 105 10.08 -0.41 -18.33
CA LEU A 105 10.45 -0.90 -17.01
C LEU A 105 11.81 -1.60 -17.08
N PRO A 106 12.78 -1.25 -16.22
CA PRO A 106 14.14 -1.79 -16.26
C PRO A 106 14.23 -3.31 -16.06
N THR A 107 13.16 -3.96 -15.59
CA THR A 107 13.04 -5.43 -15.44
C THR A 107 12.65 -6.17 -16.72
N ALA A 108 12.18 -5.48 -17.77
CA ALA A 108 11.80 -6.12 -19.04
C ALA A 108 12.99 -6.43 -19.95
N ALA A 109 14.21 -6.01 -19.58
CA ALA A 109 15.42 -6.13 -20.40
C ALA A 109 16.22 -7.43 -20.19
N THR A 110 15.79 -8.36 -19.33
CA THR A 110 16.56 -9.58 -18.97
C THR A 110 15.83 -10.89 -19.30
N THR A 111 15.23 -10.98 -20.49
CA THR A 111 14.92 -12.29 -21.08
C THR A 111 15.07 -12.22 -22.60
N THR A 112 16.31 -12.37 -23.06
CA THR A 112 16.66 -12.81 -24.40
C THR A 112 17.59 -14.00 -24.25
#